data_AF-A0A2E2U6K5-F1
#
_entry.id   AF-A0A2E2U6K5-F1
#
_cell.length_a   1.000
_cell.length_b   1.000
_cell.length_c   1.000
_cell.angle_alpha   90.00
_cell.angle_beta   90.00
_cell.angle_gamma   90.00
#
_symmetry.space_group_name_H-M   'P 1'
#
loop_
_entity.id
_entity.type
_entity.pdbx_description
1 polymer ?
#
loop_
_entity_poly.entity_id
_entity_poly.type
_entity_poly.pdbx_seq_one_letter_code
_entity_poly.pdbx_strand_id
1 'polypeptide(L)'
;MKRILAAVVCLLSVQAFATSNVILSKVYPKNDKWELDRYQYRVNTQLGRAWFKVELADMSPFEDLDWEDHRVMPQGMVYDSANNEIRINDTVCATTRSTRRSLRIYPTGRCTLSDRESIVRIDDGFNIITKKKLEVILTIN
;
A
#
# COMPACT_ATOMS: atom_id res chain seq x y z
N MET A 1 30.05 -37.48 -38.89
CA MET A 1 29.98 -37.01 -37.50
C MET A 1 29.32 -35.63 -37.48
N LYS A 2 28.02 -35.56 -37.20
CA LYS A 2 27.23 -34.32 -37.17
C LYS A 2 27.39 -33.67 -35.79
N ARG A 3 28.04 -32.50 -35.75
CA ARG A 3 28.22 -31.73 -34.50
C ARG A 3 26.89 -31.07 -34.13
N ILE A 4 26.41 -31.44 -32.95
CA ILE A 4 25.27 -30.85 -32.24
C ILE A 4 25.70 -29.44 -31.84
N LEU A 5 25.11 -28.41 -32.47
CA LEU A 5 25.24 -27.03 -31.99
C LEU A 5 24.08 -26.78 -31.02
N ALA A 6 24.38 -26.90 -29.74
CA ALA A 6 23.49 -26.53 -28.65
C ALA A 6 23.33 -25.01 -28.62
N ALA A 7 22.19 -24.51 -29.09
CA ALA A 7 21.76 -23.14 -28.85
C ALA A 7 21.07 -23.08 -27.48
N VAL A 8 21.86 -22.92 -26.42
CA VAL A 8 21.36 -22.56 -25.09
C VAL A 8 21.00 -21.07 -25.12
N VAL A 9 19.75 -20.78 -25.49
CA VAL A 9 19.15 -19.46 -25.31
C VAL A 9 18.93 -19.28 -23.80
N CYS A 10 19.89 -18.64 -23.13
CA CYS A 10 19.69 -18.10 -21.80
C CYS A 10 18.61 -17.01 -21.90
N LEU A 11 17.36 -17.39 -21.65
CA LEU A 11 16.31 -16.46 -21.25
C LEU A 11 16.76 -15.79 -19.94
N LEU A 12 17.38 -14.62 -20.06
CA LEU A 12 17.48 -13.67 -18.97
C LEU A 12 16.07 -13.15 -18.70
N SER A 13 15.32 -13.90 -17.90
CA SER A 13 14.11 -13.40 -17.27
C SER A 13 14.53 -12.26 -16.34
N VAL A 14 14.38 -11.02 -16.83
CA VAL A 14 14.44 -9.83 -15.99
C VAL A 14 13.33 -9.97 -14.97
N GLN A 15 13.69 -10.42 -13.76
CA GLN A 15 12.76 -10.43 -12.64
C GLN A 15 12.54 -8.97 -12.26
N ALA A 16 11.38 -8.43 -12.63
CA ALA A 16 10.90 -7.19 -12.04
C ALA A 16 10.73 -7.48 -10.54
N PHE A 17 11.63 -6.95 -9.72
CA PHE A 17 11.55 -7.10 -8.28
C PHE A 17 10.40 -6.23 -7.78
N ALA A 18 9.32 -6.87 -7.33
CA ALA A 18 8.29 -6.17 -6.59
C ALA A 18 8.91 -5.56 -5.33
N THR A 19 8.65 -4.27 -5.08
CA THR A 19 9.13 -3.58 -3.89
C THR A 19 7.99 -3.41 -2.90
N SER A 20 8.21 -3.76 -1.63
CA SER A 20 7.20 -3.66 -0.57
C SER A 20 7.69 -2.75 0.55
N ASN A 21 6.87 -1.78 0.94
CA ASN A 21 7.18 -0.81 1.99
C ASN A 21 6.02 -0.67 2.97
N VAL A 22 6.32 -0.59 4.27
CA VAL A 22 5.32 -0.25 5.29
C VAL A 22 5.01 1.25 5.19
N ILE A 23 3.74 1.59 4.98
CA ILE A 23 3.30 2.99 4.80
C ILE A 23 2.49 3.50 5.99
N LEU A 24 1.94 2.60 6.80
CA LEU A 24 1.22 2.91 8.03
C LEU A 24 1.47 1.80 9.03
N SER A 25 1.62 2.17 10.30
CA SER A 25 1.69 1.20 11.39
C SER A 25 0.84 1.64 12.57
N LYS A 26 0.07 0.70 13.12
CA LYS A 26 -0.75 0.88 14.31
C LYS A 26 -0.39 -0.19 15.32
N VAL A 27 -0.16 0.22 16.57
CA VAL A 27 0.07 -0.68 17.70
C VAL A 27 -1.12 -0.58 18.65
N TYR A 28 -1.64 -1.72 19.08
CA TYR A 28 -2.87 -1.78 19.89
C TYR A 28 -2.84 -2.94 20.89
N PRO A 29 -3.71 -2.92 21.92
CA PRO A 29 -3.85 -4.01 22.88
C PRO A 29 -3.97 -5.39 22.23
N LYS A 30 -3.47 -6.43 22.91
CA LYS A 30 -3.45 -7.80 22.36
C LYS A 30 -4.85 -8.37 22.09
N ASN A 31 -5.84 -7.93 22.85
CA ASN A 31 -7.21 -8.46 22.77
C ASN A 31 -8.03 -7.82 21.66
N ASP A 32 -7.57 -6.69 21.12
CA ASP A 32 -8.28 -5.99 20.06
C ASP A 32 -7.89 -6.62 18.70
N LYS A 33 -8.67 -6.28 17.67
CA LYS A 33 -8.45 -6.78 16.31
C LYS A 33 -8.66 -5.65 15.32
N TRP A 34 -7.59 -5.18 14.70
CA TRP A 34 -7.67 -4.16 13.66
C TRP A 34 -7.28 -4.73 12.32
N GLU A 35 -8.05 -4.41 11.28
CA GLU A 35 -7.83 -4.86 9.90
C GLU A 35 -7.92 -3.67 8.94
N LEU A 36 -7.25 -3.78 7.79
CA LEU A 36 -7.48 -2.89 6.66
C LEU A 36 -8.84 -3.21 6.02
N ASP A 37 -9.85 -2.38 6.24
CA ASP A 37 -11.15 -2.56 5.60
C ASP A 37 -11.14 -2.07 4.15
N ARG A 38 -10.75 -0.80 3.95
CA ARG A 38 -10.77 -0.19 2.63
C ARG A 38 -9.64 0.79 2.43
N TYR A 39 -9.27 0.99 1.17
CA TYR A 39 -8.41 2.08 0.77
C TYR A 39 -8.86 2.72 -0.54
N GLN A 40 -8.56 4.00 -0.69
CA GLN A 40 -8.91 4.78 -1.87
C GLN A 40 -7.76 5.72 -2.25
N TYR A 41 -7.45 5.78 -3.54
CA TYR A 41 -6.61 6.85 -4.06
C TYR A 41 -7.33 8.19 -3.94
N ARG A 42 -6.59 9.23 -3.57
CA ARG A 42 -7.06 10.61 -3.50
C ARG A 42 -5.98 11.53 -4.07
N VAL A 43 -6.41 12.65 -4.65
CA VAL A 43 -5.51 13.63 -5.26
C VAL A 43 -5.91 15.05 -4.90
N ASN A 44 -4.92 15.94 -4.92
CA ASN A 44 -5.09 17.37 -4.98
C ASN A 44 -4.41 17.83 -6.29
N THR A 45 -5.24 18.11 -7.29
CA THR A 45 -4.78 18.47 -8.64
C THR A 45 -4.09 19.83 -8.69
N GLN A 46 -4.42 20.75 -7.78
CA GLN A 46 -3.80 22.08 -7.71
C GLN A 46 -2.36 22.01 -7.19
N LEU A 47 -2.08 21.07 -6.30
CA LEU A 47 -0.76 20.90 -5.67
C LEU A 47 0.07 19.77 -6.29
N GLY A 48 -0.46 19.03 -7.27
CA GLY A 48 0.21 17.85 -7.83
C GLY A 48 0.43 16.72 -6.81
N ARG A 49 -0.40 16.64 -5.76
CA ARG A 49 -0.24 15.67 -4.66
C ARG A 49 -1.22 14.51 -4.79
N ALA A 50 -0.78 13.31 -4.44
CA ALA A 50 -1.63 12.13 -4.32
C ALA A 50 -1.37 11.42 -2.98
N TRP A 51 -2.37 10.70 -2.47
CA TRP A 51 -2.26 9.92 -1.23
C TRP A 51 -3.28 8.78 -1.23
N PHE A 52 -3.09 7.83 -0.31
CA PHE A 52 -4.10 6.85 0.07
C PHE A 52 -4.94 7.39 1.22
N LYS A 53 -6.27 7.32 1.09
CA LYS A 53 -7.18 7.29 2.24
C LYS A 53 -7.27 5.82 2.65
N VAL A 54 -6.71 5.48 3.80
CA VAL A 54 -6.68 4.13 4.36
C VAL A 54 -7.66 4.10 5.52
N GLU A 55 -8.55 3.12 5.55
CA GLU A 55 -9.52 2.97 6.63
C GLU A 55 -9.28 1.65 7.33
N LEU A 56 -9.05 1.75 8.64
CA LEU A 56 -8.87 0.60 9.52
C LEU A 56 -10.16 0.41 10.31
N ALA A 57 -10.61 -0.82 10.44
CA ALA A 57 -11.79 -1.18 11.22
C ALA A 57 -11.37 -1.96 12.47
N ASP A 58 -12.00 -1.64 13.60
CA ASP A 58 -11.95 -2.49 14.79
C ASP A 58 -12.96 -3.62 14.65
N MET A 59 -12.43 -4.84 14.60
CA MET A 59 -13.14 -6.11 14.43
C MET A 59 -13.22 -6.89 15.75
N SER A 60 -13.04 -6.20 16.88
CA SER A 60 -13.13 -6.78 18.21
C SER A 60 -14.57 -7.23 18.52
N PRO A 61 -14.77 -8.44 19.08
CA PRO A 61 -16.10 -9.02 19.24
C PRO A 61 -16.98 -8.36 20.32
N PHE A 62 -16.42 -7.47 21.13
CA PHE A 62 -17.08 -6.91 22.32
C PHE A 62 -17.19 -5.38 22.31
N GLU A 63 -16.74 -4.72 21.24
CA GLU A 63 -16.81 -3.25 21.11
C GLU A 63 -17.71 -2.86 19.94
N ASP A 64 -18.27 -1.65 19.99
CA ASP A 64 -18.95 -1.07 18.83
C ASP A 64 -17.95 -0.95 17.67
N LEU A 65 -18.39 -1.22 16.44
CA LEU A 65 -17.53 -1.13 15.26
C LEU A 65 -16.97 0.29 15.12
N ASP A 66 -15.68 0.45 15.43
CA ASP A 66 -14.96 1.71 15.29
C ASP A 66 -14.13 1.74 13.99
N TRP A 67 -13.96 2.94 13.45
CA TRP A 67 -13.36 3.20 12.16
C TRP A 67 -12.35 4.33 12.24
N GLU A 68 -11.12 4.07 11.80
CA GLU A 68 -10.08 5.09 11.71
C GLU A 68 -9.72 5.42 10.27
N ASP A 69 -9.87 6.70 9.92
CA ASP A 69 -9.45 7.26 8.64
C ASP A 69 -8.01 7.79 8.71
N HIS A 70 -7.11 7.20 7.92
CA HIS A 70 -5.72 7.61 7.80
C HIS A 70 -5.43 8.18 6.41
N ARG A 71 -4.69 9.30 6.39
CA ARG A 71 -4.19 9.92 5.15
C ARG A 71 -2.70 9.62 5.01
N VAL A 72 -2.34 8.77 4.06
CA VAL A 72 -0.97 8.28 3.90
C VAL A 72 -0.41 8.65 2.53
N MET A 73 0.70 9.38 2.52
CA MET A 73 1.43 9.72 1.29
C MET A 73 2.79 9.01 1.31
N PRO A 74 2.90 7.83 0.68
CA PRO A 74 4.18 7.14 0.54
C PRO A 74 5.22 8.03 -0.14
N GLN A 75 6.50 7.83 0.22
CA GLN A 75 7.59 8.54 -0.42
C GLN A 75 7.58 8.31 -1.93
N GLY A 76 7.74 9.40 -2.70
CA GLY A 76 7.72 9.35 -4.17
C GLY A 76 6.32 9.31 -4.78
N MET A 77 5.24 9.29 -3.98
CA MET A 77 3.87 9.36 -4.50
C MET A 77 3.52 10.78 -4.95
N VAL A 78 3.10 10.94 -6.20
CA VAL A 78 2.74 12.22 -6.81
C VAL A 78 1.52 12.08 -7.73
N TYR A 79 0.83 13.20 -7.95
CA TYR A 79 -0.14 13.31 -9.04
C TYR A 79 0.50 14.05 -10.21
N ASP A 80 0.75 13.33 -11.30
CA ASP A 80 1.23 13.90 -12.56
C ASP A 80 0.03 14.44 -13.35
N SER A 81 -0.17 15.75 -13.28
CA SER A 81 -1.27 16.43 -13.98
C SER A 81 -1.10 16.48 -15.49
N ALA A 82 0.13 16.35 -16.02
CA ALA A 82 0.35 16.38 -17.47
C ALA A 82 -0.17 15.09 -18.11
N ASN A 83 0.05 13.95 -17.44
CA ASN A 83 -0.39 12.64 -17.91
C ASN A 83 -1.71 12.18 -17.28
N ASN A 84 -2.25 12.91 -16.31
CA ASN A 84 -3.42 12.53 -15.50
C ASN A 84 -3.20 11.22 -14.72
N GLU A 85 -2.03 11.03 -14.14
CA GLU A 85 -1.60 9.79 -13.50
C GLU A 85 -1.28 9.99 -12.02
N ILE A 86 -1.52 8.96 -11.21
CA ILE A 86 -0.98 8.84 -9.86
C ILE A 86 0.21 7.90 -9.94
N ARG A 87 1.39 8.40 -9.61
CA ARG A 87 2.66 7.68 -9.74
C ARG A 87 3.32 7.52 -8.38
N ILE A 88 4.06 6.44 -8.20
CA ILE A 88 5.01 6.27 -7.10
C ILE A 88 6.35 5.93 -7.73
N ASN A 89 7.30 6.86 -7.63
CA ASN A 89 8.53 6.83 -8.42
C ASN A 89 8.18 6.70 -9.91
N ASP A 90 8.70 5.67 -10.59
CA ASP A 90 8.45 5.45 -12.02
C ASP A 90 7.18 4.66 -12.33
N THR A 91 6.48 4.13 -11.31
CA THR A 91 5.33 3.25 -11.50
C THR A 91 4.01 4.02 -11.50
N VAL A 92 3.19 3.81 -12.54
CA VAL A 92 1.82 4.34 -12.63
C VAL A 92 0.87 3.44 -11.84
N CYS A 93 0.45 3.91 -10.67
CA CYS A 93 -0.43 3.18 -9.75
C CYS A 93 -1.91 3.35 -10.09
N ALA A 94 -2.31 4.50 -10.62
CA ALA A 94 -3.67 4.75 -11.07
C ALA A 94 -3.69 5.82 -12.17
N THR A 95 -4.70 5.78 -13.03
CA THR A 95 -4.99 6.85 -13.99
C THR A 95 -6.22 7.64 -13.55
N THR A 96 -6.33 8.87 -14.00
CA THR A 96 -7.45 9.75 -13.66
C THR A 96 -8.17 10.22 -14.92
N ARG A 97 -9.50 10.31 -14.84
CA ARG A 97 -10.32 10.85 -15.92
C ARG A 97 -11.26 11.90 -15.35
N SER A 98 -11.10 13.12 -15.83
CA SER A 98 -12.01 14.21 -15.48
C SER A 98 -13.33 14.05 -16.22
N THR A 99 -14.43 14.23 -15.50
CA THR A 99 -15.78 14.40 -16.05
C THR A 99 -16.28 15.79 -15.67
N ARG A 100 -17.38 16.25 -16.29
CA ARG A 100 -17.98 17.56 -15.94
C ARG A 100 -18.31 17.72 -14.44
N ARG A 101 -18.45 16.63 -13.69
CA ARG A 101 -18.91 16.65 -12.27
C ARG A 101 -17.87 16.13 -11.28
N SER A 102 -16.92 15.31 -11.72
CA SER A 102 -15.94 14.70 -10.81
C SER A 102 -14.70 14.17 -11.52
N LEU A 103 -13.61 14.07 -10.78
CA LEU A 103 -12.43 13.32 -11.18
C LEU A 103 -12.60 11.85 -10.75
N ARG A 104 -12.56 10.93 -11.71
CA ARG A 104 -12.57 9.49 -11.44
C ARG A 104 -11.15 8.95 -11.45
N ILE A 105 -10.85 8.03 -10.55
CA ILE A 105 -9.53 7.40 -10.41
C ILE A 105 -9.68 5.90 -10.69
N TYR A 106 -8.80 5.36 -11.53
CA TYR A 106 -8.81 3.98 -11.99
C TYR A 106 -7.47 3.32 -11.63
N PRO A 107 -7.44 2.46 -10.59
CA PRO A 107 -6.24 1.72 -10.23
C PRO A 107 -5.74 0.85 -11.39
N THR A 108 -4.43 0.83 -11.61
CA THR A 108 -3.81 -0.02 -12.65
C THR A 108 -3.54 -1.44 -12.18
N GLY A 109 -3.55 -1.67 -10.85
CA GLY A 109 -3.13 -2.93 -10.23
C GLY A 109 -1.61 -3.06 -10.02
N ARG A 110 -0.81 -2.10 -10.49
CA ARG A 110 0.64 -2.09 -10.28
C ARG A 110 1.05 -1.72 -8.85
N CYS A 111 0.15 -1.10 -8.11
CA CYS A 111 0.37 -0.73 -6.71
C CYS A 111 -0.80 -1.26 -5.91
N THR A 112 -0.51 -2.15 -4.96
CA THR A 112 -1.51 -2.81 -4.11
C THR A 112 -1.21 -2.51 -2.64
N LEU A 113 -2.27 -2.31 -1.85
CA LEU A 113 -2.16 -2.29 -0.40
C LEU A 113 -2.62 -3.64 0.15
N SER A 114 -1.87 -4.13 1.12
CA SER A 114 -2.23 -5.26 1.98
C SER A 114 -1.91 -4.91 3.42
N ASP A 115 -2.41 -5.66 4.37
CA ASP A 115 -2.06 -5.53 5.76
C ASP A 115 -1.39 -6.79 6.30
N ARG A 116 -0.66 -6.61 7.41
CA ARG A 116 -0.02 -7.70 8.13
C ARG A 116 -0.07 -7.41 9.62
N GLU A 117 -0.65 -8.32 10.39
CA GLU A 117 -0.60 -8.29 11.85
C GLU A 117 0.64 -9.05 12.36
N SER A 118 1.24 -8.54 13.43
CA SER A 118 2.31 -9.20 14.16
C SER A 118 2.21 -8.91 15.65
N ILE A 119 2.82 -9.77 16.48
CA ILE A 119 2.92 -9.54 17.92
C ILE A 119 4.24 -8.82 18.19
N VAL A 120 4.18 -7.74 18.99
CA VAL A 120 5.35 -6.98 19.43
C VAL A 120 5.42 -6.96 20.95
N ARG A 121 6.63 -7.01 21.49
CA ARG A 121 6.91 -6.79 22.91
C ARG A 121 7.49 -5.40 23.07
N ILE A 122 6.89 -4.62 23.96
CA ILE A 122 7.31 -3.25 24.25
C ILE A 122 7.75 -3.23 25.71
N ASP A 123 8.95 -2.70 25.94
CA ASP A 123 9.43 -2.37 27.28
C ASP A 123 9.09 -0.91 27.55
N ASP A 124 8.26 -0.66 28.56
CA ASP A 124 7.84 0.69 28.97
C ASP A 124 8.72 1.26 30.10
N GLY A 125 9.80 0.57 30.47
CA GLY A 125 10.69 0.92 31.57
C GLY A 125 10.29 0.33 32.92
N PHE A 126 9.12 -0.32 33.01
CA PHE A 126 8.63 -1.00 34.21
C PHE A 126 8.24 -2.47 33.93
N ASN A 127 7.60 -2.72 32.79
CA ASN A 127 7.10 -4.03 32.39
C ASN A 127 7.36 -4.30 30.91
N ILE A 128 7.49 -5.58 30.57
CA ILE A 128 7.44 -6.04 29.17
C ILE A 128 5.98 -6.36 28.85
N ILE A 129 5.34 -5.49 28.07
CA ILE A 129 3.95 -5.66 27.63
C ILE A 129 3.90 -6.25 26.22
N THR A 130 2.99 -7.21 26.01
CA THR A 130 2.73 -7.79 24.69
C THR A 130 1.58 -7.06 24.02
N LYS A 131 1.83 -6.50 22.84
CA LYS A 131 0.84 -5.81 22.00
C LYS A 131 0.77 -6.44 20.62
N LYS A 132 -0.25 -6.08 19.85
CA LYS A 132 -0.32 -6.34 18.42
C LYS A 132 0.12 -5.11 17.63
N LYS A 133 0.67 -5.35 16.45
CA LYS A 133 1.07 -4.32 15.48
C LYS A 133 0.50 -4.68 14.12
N LEU A 134 -0.36 -3.82 13.60
CA LEU A 134 -0.82 -3.85 12.22
C LEU A 134 0.11 -2.95 11.38
N GLU A 135 0.55 -3.49 10.25
CA GLU A 135 1.30 -2.76 9.24
C GLU A 135 0.53 -2.79 7.93
N VAL A 136 0.25 -1.62 7.36
CA VAL A 136 -0.26 -1.51 5.98
C VAL A 136 0.94 -1.39 5.06
N ILE A 137 1.02 -2.32 4.12
CA ILE A 137 2.14 -2.53 3.22
C ILE A 137 1.71 -2.15 1.81
N LEU A 138 2.47 -1.25 1.19
CA LEU A 138 2.39 -0.96 -0.23
C LEU A 138 3.33 -1.88 -0.98
N THR A 139 2.80 -2.61 -1.96
CA THR A 139 3.59 -3.39 -2.92
C THR A 139 3.50 -2.76 -4.31
N ILE A 140 4.65 -2.53 -4.93
CA ILE A 140 4.80 -1.97 -6.29
C ILE A 140 5.36 -3.07 -7.19
N ASN A 141 4.60 -3.46 -8.21
CA ASN A 141 4.90 -4.54 -9.17
C ASN A 141 5.47 -4.03 -10.50
#